data_AF-A0A8J3CS87-F1
#
_entry.id   AF-A0A8J3CS87-F1
#
_cell.length_a   1.000
_cell.length_b   1.000
_cell.length_c   1.000
_cell.angle_alpha   90.00
_cell.angle_beta   90.00
_cell.angle_gamma   90.00
#
_symmetry.space_group_name_H-M   'P 1'
#
loop_
_entity.id
_entity.type
_entity.pdbx_description
1 polymer ?
#
loop_
_entity_poly.entity_id
_entity_poly.type
_entity_poly.pdbx_seq_one_letter_code
_entity_poly.pdbx_strand_id
1 'polypeptide(L)'
;MVSLGLYALEKPDVRANVCLSCHVGSDAPGQFVDHRLMAAGHPRMSFELDLFTALQRHHDEDVDYFLRKEVSTGAQVWAVGQARALERQLTLFSNPNLNMDGIFPEPVFFDCQSCHQDISDDPNYRPNAVLNPVRPVTPGQVRFNDAHMIMLLAIAEQIAPNEADALRQEIKAFHASLSGHGDRSEASEALQLTASRFATFAGSADFNRERTLGLIERIADDVVTDRYTDYAAAEQAVMAIDTLLSSMVAADQVALSEVDAIRGGVELAYDAVSDSNRYSQLALANALRDLRADVTGLR
;
A
#
# COMPACT_ATOMS: atom_id res chain seq x y z
N MET A 1 -14.89 8.77 -27.01
CA MET A 1 -13.66 9.25 -26.34
C MET A 1 -12.59 8.17 -26.36
N VAL A 2 -12.85 6.95 -25.87
CA VAL A 2 -11.91 5.82 -26.03
C VAL A 2 -11.62 5.50 -27.51
N SER A 3 -12.64 5.52 -28.35
CA SER A 3 -12.49 5.40 -29.82
C SER A 3 -11.65 6.50 -30.48
N LEU A 4 -11.34 7.59 -29.75
CA LEU A 4 -10.50 8.69 -30.20
C LEU A 4 -9.08 8.62 -29.59
N GLY A 5 -8.71 7.51 -28.95
CA GLY A 5 -7.39 7.29 -28.35
C GLY A 5 -7.23 7.77 -26.90
N LEU A 6 -8.32 8.19 -26.23
CA LEU A 6 -8.27 8.60 -24.82
C LEU A 6 -8.40 7.40 -23.88
N TYR A 7 -7.71 7.45 -22.74
CA TYR A 7 -7.87 6.47 -21.65
C TYR A 7 -9.15 6.73 -20.85
N ALA A 8 -9.87 5.66 -20.52
CA ALA A 8 -11.06 5.69 -19.68
C ALA A 8 -10.70 5.84 -18.19
N LEU A 9 -10.09 6.98 -17.81
CA LEU A 9 -9.59 7.21 -16.46
C LEU A 9 -10.69 7.26 -15.39
N GLU A 10 -11.97 7.31 -15.74
CA GLU A 10 -13.06 7.09 -14.80
C GLU A 10 -13.05 5.66 -14.22
N LYS A 11 -12.52 4.68 -14.97
CA LYS A 11 -12.40 3.30 -14.51
C LYS A 11 -11.16 3.17 -13.63
N PRO A 12 -11.28 2.76 -12.35
CA PRO A 12 -10.15 2.64 -11.44
C PRO A 12 -9.01 1.79 -11.98
N ASP A 13 -9.35 0.70 -12.67
CA ASP A 13 -8.37 -0.22 -13.25
C ASP A 13 -7.49 0.42 -14.33
N VAL A 14 -8.13 1.17 -15.23
CA VAL A 14 -7.44 1.90 -16.30
C VAL A 14 -6.60 3.03 -15.69
N ARG A 15 -7.17 3.75 -14.72
CA ARG A 15 -6.46 4.81 -13.98
C ARG A 15 -5.22 4.26 -13.28
N ALA A 16 -5.34 3.17 -12.54
CA ALA A 16 -4.25 2.49 -11.85
C ALA A 16 -3.11 2.14 -12.82
N ASN A 17 -3.44 1.51 -13.95
CA ASN A 17 -2.43 1.13 -14.95
C ASN A 17 -1.70 2.33 -15.56
N VAL A 18 -2.38 3.45 -15.79
CA VAL A 18 -1.75 4.69 -16.29
C VAL A 18 -0.84 5.29 -15.21
N CYS A 19 -1.36 5.54 -14.01
CA CYS A 19 -0.60 6.23 -12.96
C CYS A 19 0.59 5.40 -12.46
N LEU A 20 0.39 4.10 -12.22
CA LEU A 20 1.43 3.23 -11.67
C LEU A 20 2.54 2.94 -12.68
N SER A 21 2.31 3.12 -13.99
CA SER A 21 3.37 2.97 -15.01
C SER A 21 4.57 3.91 -14.78
N CYS A 22 4.35 5.05 -14.13
CA CYS A 22 5.41 5.99 -13.73
C CYS A 22 5.66 5.98 -12.22
N HIS A 23 4.62 5.82 -11.39
CA HIS A 23 4.73 5.95 -9.93
C HIS A 23 5.13 4.67 -9.19
N VAL A 24 5.08 3.51 -9.85
CA VAL A 24 5.73 2.26 -9.41
C VAL A 24 6.79 1.84 -10.44
N GLY A 25 6.57 2.23 -11.70
CA GLY A 25 7.44 1.97 -12.83
C GLY A 25 6.88 0.91 -13.77
N SER A 26 7.52 0.75 -14.91
CA SER A 26 7.20 -0.30 -15.88
C SER A 26 8.47 -0.84 -16.54
N ASP A 27 8.34 -1.86 -17.38
CA ASP A 27 9.44 -2.36 -18.22
C ASP A 27 9.63 -1.53 -19.51
N ALA A 28 8.83 -0.47 -19.70
CA ALA A 28 9.03 0.45 -20.80
C ALA A 28 10.35 1.24 -20.62
N PRO A 29 11.04 1.57 -21.73
CA PRO A 29 12.28 2.34 -21.67
C PRO A 29 12.13 3.64 -20.89
N GLY A 30 12.94 3.80 -19.84
CA GLY A 30 12.99 5.02 -19.02
C GLY A 30 11.90 5.14 -17.95
N GLN A 31 11.07 4.11 -17.74
CA GLN A 31 10.02 4.13 -16.71
C GLN A 31 10.37 3.34 -15.43
N PHE A 32 11.43 2.53 -15.43
CA PHE A 32 11.91 1.86 -14.23
C PHE A 32 12.89 2.75 -13.46
N VAL A 33 12.59 3.05 -12.20
CA VAL A 33 13.51 3.74 -11.29
C VAL A 33 14.29 2.69 -10.52
N ASP A 34 15.57 2.53 -10.86
CA ASP A 34 16.50 1.65 -10.14
C ASP A 34 17.02 2.31 -8.84
N HIS A 35 17.62 1.50 -7.96
CA HIS A 35 18.22 2.02 -6.72
C HIS A 35 19.35 3.01 -6.97
N ARG A 36 20.06 2.91 -8.11
CA ARG A 36 21.13 3.84 -8.49
C ARG A 36 20.58 5.26 -8.74
N LEU A 37 19.41 5.38 -9.37
CA LEU A 37 18.72 6.66 -9.53
C LEU A 37 18.29 7.22 -8.16
N MET A 38 17.80 6.37 -7.26
CA MET A 38 17.48 6.79 -5.89
C MET A 38 18.72 7.28 -5.13
N ALA A 39 19.84 6.56 -5.23
CA ALA A 39 21.12 6.97 -4.67
C ALA A 39 21.65 8.28 -5.27
N ALA A 40 21.29 8.59 -6.52
CA ALA A 40 21.59 9.86 -7.17
C ALA A 40 20.65 11.02 -6.75
N GLY A 41 19.69 10.77 -5.85
CA GLY A 41 18.80 11.77 -5.28
C GLY A 41 17.35 11.70 -5.75
N HIS A 42 16.97 10.70 -6.55
CA HIS A 42 15.55 10.47 -6.83
C HIS A 42 14.83 10.02 -5.55
N PRO A 43 13.67 10.59 -5.18
CA PRO A 43 12.94 10.15 -4.00
C PRO A 43 12.47 8.70 -4.13
N ARG A 44 12.21 8.03 -3.02
CA ARG A 44 11.49 6.76 -3.06
C ARG A 44 10.16 6.97 -3.76
N MET A 45 9.78 6.03 -4.61
CA MET A 45 8.47 6.01 -5.23
C MET A 45 7.42 5.57 -4.20
N SER A 46 6.86 6.53 -3.47
CA SER A 46 5.67 6.32 -2.66
C SER A 46 4.45 6.89 -3.38
N PHE A 47 3.40 6.08 -3.50
CA PHE A 47 2.22 6.43 -4.26
C PHE A 47 0.98 5.72 -3.71
N GLU A 48 -0.15 6.41 -3.80
CA GLU A 48 -1.46 5.87 -3.43
C GLU A 48 -2.51 6.45 -4.40
N LEU A 49 -3.21 5.57 -5.11
CA LEU A 49 -3.94 5.97 -6.32
C LEU A 49 -5.06 6.98 -6.05
N ASP A 50 -5.78 6.84 -4.95
CA ASP A 50 -6.91 7.73 -4.64
C ASP A 50 -6.42 9.06 -4.05
N LEU A 51 -5.42 9.05 -3.17
CA LEU A 51 -4.78 10.28 -2.68
C LEU A 51 -4.34 11.18 -3.85
N PHE A 52 -3.59 10.63 -4.79
CA PHE A 52 -3.10 11.40 -5.94
C PHE A 52 -4.21 11.68 -6.98
N THR A 53 -5.25 10.85 -7.06
CA THR A 53 -6.47 11.19 -7.81
C THR A 53 -7.10 12.46 -7.26
N ALA A 54 -7.27 12.55 -5.94
CA ALA A 54 -7.88 13.69 -5.27
C ALA A 54 -7.02 14.96 -5.45
N LEU A 55 -5.71 14.86 -5.21
CA LEU A 55 -4.77 15.98 -5.34
C LEU A 55 -4.63 16.51 -6.77
N GLN A 56 -4.85 15.67 -7.78
CA GLN A 56 -4.71 16.04 -9.20
C GLN A 56 -6.07 16.22 -9.91
N ARG A 57 -7.18 16.28 -9.17
CA ARG A 57 -8.51 16.45 -9.75
C ARG A 57 -8.65 17.87 -10.35
N HIS A 58 -8.99 17.93 -11.64
CA HIS A 58 -9.29 19.17 -12.38
C HIS A 58 -10.69 19.14 -13.02
N HIS A 59 -11.59 18.32 -12.50
CA HIS A 59 -12.97 18.17 -12.98
C HIS A 59 -13.91 17.99 -11.79
N ASP A 60 -15.16 18.38 -11.98
CA ASP A 60 -16.23 18.10 -11.04
C ASP A 60 -17.00 16.86 -11.50
N GLU A 61 -17.33 15.99 -10.54
CA GLU A 61 -18.23 14.85 -10.77
C GLU A 61 -19.67 15.37 -10.59
N ASP A 62 -20.13 16.15 -11.56
CA ASP A 62 -21.48 16.75 -11.58
C ASP A 62 -22.52 15.82 -12.23
N VAL A 63 -23.77 16.29 -12.32
CA VAL A 63 -24.87 15.51 -12.91
C VAL A 63 -24.55 15.04 -14.34
N ASP A 64 -23.89 15.87 -15.15
CA ASP A 64 -23.51 15.48 -16.50
C ASP A 64 -22.43 14.38 -16.49
N TYR A 65 -21.49 14.44 -15.55
CA TYR A 65 -20.50 13.38 -15.36
C TYR A 65 -21.17 12.05 -15.02
N PHE A 66 -22.06 12.02 -14.03
CA PHE A 66 -22.78 10.81 -13.61
C PHE A 66 -23.69 10.22 -14.72
N LEU A 67 -24.24 11.06 -15.59
CA LEU A 67 -25.05 10.59 -16.73
C LEU A 67 -24.20 9.92 -17.83
N ARG A 68 -22.92 10.29 -17.94
CA ARG A 68 -22.04 9.81 -19.02
C ARG A 68 -21.04 8.76 -18.57
N LYS A 69 -20.73 8.69 -17.28
CA LYS A 69 -19.62 7.91 -16.73
C LYS A 69 -20.03 7.22 -15.43
N GLU A 70 -19.47 6.04 -15.23
CA GLU A 70 -19.46 5.39 -13.93
C GLU A 70 -18.48 6.14 -13.00
N VAL A 71 -18.90 6.36 -11.76
CA VAL A 71 -18.10 7.05 -10.74
C VAL A 71 -17.83 6.06 -9.61
N SER A 72 -16.55 5.73 -9.46
CA SER A 72 -16.05 4.93 -8.36
C SER A 72 -15.84 5.79 -7.12
N THR A 73 -16.17 5.26 -5.95
CA THR A 73 -15.81 5.91 -4.69
C THR A 73 -14.29 5.92 -4.50
N GLY A 74 -13.78 6.85 -3.69
CA GLY A 74 -12.34 6.91 -3.40
C GLY A 74 -11.82 5.62 -2.77
N ALA A 75 -12.57 5.02 -1.84
CA ALA A 75 -12.26 3.71 -1.27
C ALA A 75 -12.14 2.59 -2.33
N GLN A 76 -12.98 2.62 -3.38
CA GLN A 76 -12.88 1.69 -4.50
C GLN A 76 -11.61 1.94 -5.34
N VAL A 77 -11.30 3.21 -5.64
CA VAL A 77 -10.08 3.61 -6.36
C VAL A 77 -8.83 3.20 -5.57
N TRP A 78 -8.81 3.46 -4.27
CA TRP A 78 -7.75 3.08 -3.35
C TRP A 78 -7.52 1.56 -3.38
N ALA A 79 -8.57 0.76 -3.20
CA ALA A 79 -8.45 -0.69 -3.13
C ALA A 79 -7.94 -1.30 -4.46
N VAL A 80 -8.43 -0.80 -5.60
CA VAL A 80 -7.91 -1.19 -6.92
C VAL A 80 -6.44 -0.79 -7.07
N GLY A 81 -6.09 0.42 -6.62
CA GLY A 81 -4.71 0.93 -6.62
C GLY A 81 -3.75 0.04 -5.85
N GLN A 82 -4.11 -0.38 -4.63
CA GLN A 82 -3.29 -1.27 -3.80
C GLN A 82 -3.05 -2.63 -4.49
N ALA A 83 -4.10 -3.23 -5.04
CA ALA A 83 -4.02 -4.51 -5.75
C ALA A 83 -3.13 -4.42 -7.01
N ARG A 84 -3.32 -3.37 -7.82
CA ARG A 84 -2.52 -3.14 -9.04
C ARG A 84 -1.08 -2.74 -8.76
N ALA A 85 -0.82 -2.05 -7.64
CA ALA A 85 0.54 -1.74 -7.22
C ALA A 85 1.31 -3.02 -6.84
N LEU A 86 0.69 -3.93 -6.07
CA LEU A 86 1.28 -5.22 -5.74
C LEU A 86 1.55 -6.07 -7.00
N GLU A 87 0.55 -6.20 -7.88
CA GLU A 87 0.70 -6.93 -9.14
C GLU A 87 1.88 -6.39 -9.96
N ARG A 88 1.97 -5.06 -10.10
CA ARG A 88 3.04 -4.41 -10.85
C ARG A 88 4.41 -4.61 -10.20
N GLN A 89 4.51 -4.44 -8.88
CA GLN A 89 5.76 -4.65 -8.15
C GLN A 89 6.27 -6.09 -8.33
N LEU A 90 5.39 -7.10 -8.24
CA LEU A 90 5.75 -8.50 -8.45
C LEU A 90 6.12 -8.81 -9.91
N THR A 91 5.45 -8.16 -10.87
CA THR A 91 5.77 -8.26 -12.29
C THR A 91 7.20 -7.78 -12.56
N LEU A 92 7.55 -6.59 -12.03
CA LEU A 92 8.87 -6.00 -12.18
C LEU A 92 9.95 -6.80 -11.44
N PHE A 93 9.64 -7.27 -10.23
CA PHE A 93 10.53 -8.13 -9.44
C PHE A 93 10.82 -9.48 -10.11
N SER A 94 9.86 -10.01 -10.87
CA SER A 94 10.03 -11.27 -11.62
C SER A 94 10.76 -11.08 -12.95
N ASN A 95 10.94 -9.84 -13.42
CA ASN A 95 11.59 -9.56 -14.69
C ASN A 95 13.13 -9.68 -14.57
N PRO A 96 13.78 -10.62 -15.28
CA PRO A 96 15.23 -10.83 -15.19
C PRO A 96 16.07 -9.64 -15.69
N ASN A 97 15.48 -8.72 -16.45
CA ASN A 97 16.16 -7.51 -16.92
C ASN A 97 16.14 -6.36 -15.90
N LEU A 98 15.29 -6.45 -14.86
CA LEU A 98 15.07 -5.38 -13.89
C LEU A 98 15.36 -5.80 -12.46
N ASN A 99 15.35 -7.09 -12.15
CA ASN A 99 15.41 -7.59 -10.78
C ASN A 99 16.82 -7.75 -10.19
N MET A 100 17.86 -7.41 -10.95
CA MET A 100 19.26 -7.47 -10.55
C MET A 100 20.01 -6.21 -10.96
N ASP A 101 20.90 -5.75 -10.09
CA ASP A 101 21.97 -4.79 -10.41
C ASP A 101 23.33 -5.48 -10.23
N GLY A 102 23.89 -5.96 -11.34
CA GLY A 102 25.12 -6.74 -11.35
C GLY A 102 24.99 -8.06 -10.56
N ILE A 103 25.68 -8.15 -9.42
CA ILE A 103 25.68 -9.35 -8.55
C ILE A 103 24.63 -9.29 -7.43
N PHE A 104 23.90 -8.18 -7.30
CA PHE A 104 22.98 -7.95 -6.19
C PHE A 104 21.53 -7.89 -6.71
N PRO A 105 20.52 -8.41 -5.98
CA PRO A 105 19.13 -8.15 -6.30
C PRO A 105 18.87 -6.64 -6.33
N GLU A 106 18.09 -6.16 -7.29
CA GLU A 106 17.80 -4.74 -7.43
C GLU A 106 17.15 -4.20 -6.13
N PRO A 107 17.84 -3.31 -5.37
CA PRO A 107 17.39 -2.92 -4.03
C PRO A 107 16.05 -2.18 -3.98
N VAL A 108 15.58 -1.59 -5.08
CA VAL A 108 14.31 -0.82 -5.10
C VAL A 108 13.08 -1.63 -4.70
N PHE A 109 13.12 -2.96 -4.83
CA PHE A 109 12.01 -3.83 -4.44
C PHE A 109 11.91 -4.09 -2.94
N PHE A 110 12.92 -3.67 -2.18
CA PHE A 110 13.06 -3.96 -0.76
C PHE A 110 12.83 -2.72 0.08
N ASP A 111 12.47 -2.89 1.35
CA ASP A 111 12.34 -1.77 2.26
C ASP A 111 13.73 -1.21 2.58
N CYS A 112 13.92 0.11 2.40
CA CYS A 112 15.20 0.79 2.59
C CYS A 112 15.77 0.60 4.00
N GLN A 113 14.90 0.53 5.02
CA GLN A 113 15.28 0.28 6.42
C GLN A 113 15.69 -1.16 6.69
N SER A 114 15.64 -2.04 5.70
CA SER A 114 16.32 -3.34 5.81
C SER A 114 17.84 -3.18 5.86
N CYS A 115 18.38 -2.16 5.18
CA CYS A 115 19.81 -1.92 5.02
C CYS A 115 20.27 -0.61 5.66
N HIS A 116 19.46 0.45 5.58
CA HIS A 116 19.75 1.77 6.15
C HIS A 116 19.32 1.84 7.62
N GLN A 117 20.05 1.12 8.46
CA GLN A 117 19.94 1.13 9.91
C GLN A 117 21.24 1.62 10.53
N ASP A 118 21.18 2.10 11.76
CA ASP A 118 22.38 2.48 12.50
C ASP A 118 23.31 1.28 12.68
N ILE A 119 24.57 1.46 12.26
CA ILE A 119 25.67 0.53 12.54
C ILE A 119 26.49 1.13 13.69
N SER A 120 26.68 0.36 14.76
CA SER A 120 27.40 0.82 15.95
C SER A 120 28.35 -0.24 16.49
N ASP A 121 29.56 0.18 16.82
CA ASP A 121 30.57 -0.64 17.52
C ASP A 121 30.40 -0.58 19.05
N ASP A 122 29.43 0.17 19.57
CA ASP A 122 29.15 0.22 21.01
C ASP A 122 28.64 -1.16 21.48
N PRO A 123 29.33 -1.82 22.44
CA PRO A 123 28.89 -3.11 22.98
C PRO A 123 27.51 -3.04 23.69
N ASN A 124 27.05 -1.84 24.04
CA ASN A 124 25.71 -1.60 24.60
C ASN A 124 24.66 -1.26 23.55
N TYR A 125 25.02 -1.16 22.28
CA TYR A 125 24.05 -0.93 21.21
C TYR A 125 22.96 -2.01 21.23
N ARG A 126 21.73 -1.56 20.99
CA ARG A 126 20.56 -2.42 20.86
C ARG A 126 19.97 -2.18 19.48
N PRO A 127 20.02 -3.17 18.58
CA PRO A 127 19.36 -3.06 17.29
C PRO A 127 17.89 -2.72 17.48
N ASN A 128 17.38 -1.81 16.66
CA ASN A 128 15.99 -1.37 16.61
C ASN A 128 15.12 -2.27 15.71
N ALA A 129 15.70 -3.32 15.10
CA ALA A 129 14.97 -4.24 14.23
C ALA A 129 13.84 -4.95 15.01
N VAL A 130 12.60 -4.80 14.53
CA VAL A 130 11.43 -5.45 15.13
C VAL A 130 11.04 -6.69 14.32
N LEU A 131 10.66 -7.76 15.02
CA LEU A 131 10.17 -8.98 14.39
C LEU A 131 8.74 -8.79 13.91
N ASN A 132 8.48 -9.13 12.66
CA ASN A 132 7.13 -9.19 12.12
C ASN A 132 6.57 -10.60 12.35
N PRO A 133 5.47 -10.78 13.10
CA PRO A 133 5.01 -12.08 13.56
C PRO A 133 4.56 -13.02 12.43
N VAL A 134 4.22 -12.47 11.25
CA VAL A 134 3.71 -13.24 10.11
C VAL A 134 4.71 -13.35 8.96
N ARG A 135 5.85 -12.68 9.06
CA ARG A 135 6.92 -12.73 8.07
C ARG A 135 8.13 -13.44 8.70
N PRO A 136 8.40 -14.71 8.36
CA PRO A 136 9.51 -15.47 8.93
C PRO A 136 10.84 -14.97 8.35
N VAL A 137 11.38 -13.87 8.89
CA VAL A 137 12.67 -13.32 8.49
C VAL A 137 13.70 -13.50 9.60
N THR A 138 14.92 -13.85 9.20
CA THR A 138 16.07 -13.88 10.10
C THR A 138 16.63 -12.47 10.26
N PRO A 139 17.10 -12.03 11.45
CA PRO A 139 17.85 -10.79 11.57
C PRO A 139 18.96 -10.69 10.52
N GLY A 140 19.05 -9.55 9.83
CA GLY A 140 20.01 -9.32 8.74
C GLY A 140 19.52 -9.71 7.34
N GLN A 141 18.33 -10.31 7.22
CA GLN A 141 17.73 -10.56 5.91
C GLN A 141 17.13 -9.29 5.32
N VAL A 142 17.37 -9.06 4.02
CA VAL A 142 16.76 -7.95 3.27
C VAL A 142 15.27 -8.23 3.08
N ARG A 143 14.42 -7.26 3.42
CA ARG A 143 12.97 -7.44 3.51
C ARG A 143 12.31 -6.82 2.29
N PHE A 144 11.49 -7.60 1.59
CA PHE A 144 10.71 -7.08 0.47
C PHE A 144 9.78 -5.98 0.97
N ASN A 145 9.59 -4.92 0.18
CA ASN A 145 8.60 -3.90 0.50
C ASN A 145 7.19 -4.51 0.32
N ASP A 146 6.61 -4.97 1.41
CA ASP A 146 5.35 -5.71 1.49
C ASP A 146 4.15 -4.82 1.87
N ALA A 147 4.29 -3.50 1.77
CA ALA A 147 3.26 -2.53 2.12
C ALA A 147 1.91 -2.85 1.45
N HIS A 148 1.92 -3.07 0.13
CA HIS A 148 0.71 -3.40 -0.63
C HIS A 148 0.16 -4.80 -0.29
N MET A 149 0.99 -5.74 0.20
CA MET A 149 0.50 -7.05 0.67
C MET A 149 -0.28 -6.91 1.98
N ILE A 150 0.16 -6.03 2.87
CA ILE A 150 -0.54 -5.74 4.13
C ILE A 150 -1.87 -5.06 3.84
N MET A 151 -1.87 -4.03 2.98
CA MET A 151 -3.10 -3.34 2.57
C MET A 151 -4.08 -4.27 1.84
N LEU A 152 -3.58 -5.10 0.91
CA LEU A 152 -4.42 -6.05 0.18
C LEU A 152 -5.07 -7.08 1.09
N LEU A 153 -4.38 -7.53 2.15
CA LEU A 153 -4.99 -8.44 3.13
C LEU A 153 -6.14 -7.76 3.91
N ALA A 154 -5.96 -6.50 4.32
CA ALA A 154 -7.02 -5.73 4.98
C ALA A 154 -8.23 -5.54 4.04
N ILE A 155 -7.99 -5.27 2.75
CA ILE A 155 -9.02 -5.23 1.71
C ILE A 155 -9.73 -6.57 1.59
N ALA A 156 -8.97 -7.65 1.45
CA ALA A 156 -9.50 -9.00 1.24
C ALA A 156 -10.45 -9.42 2.36
N GLU A 157 -10.11 -9.14 3.60
CA GLU A 157 -10.93 -9.48 4.77
C GLU A 157 -12.28 -8.75 4.77
N GLN A 158 -12.40 -7.58 4.13
CA GLN A 158 -13.65 -6.82 4.03
C GLN A 158 -14.50 -7.18 2.81
N ILE A 159 -13.88 -7.43 1.65
CA ILE A 159 -14.61 -7.58 0.38
C ILE A 159 -14.65 -9.00 -0.17
N ALA A 160 -13.71 -9.86 0.20
CA ALA A 160 -13.63 -11.25 -0.24
C ALA A 160 -13.02 -12.16 0.85
N PRO A 161 -13.69 -12.30 2.02
CA PRO A 161 -13.14 -13.01 3.17
C PRO A 161 -12.81 -14.48 2.88
N ASN A 162 -13.55 -15.13 1.95
CA ASN A 162 -13.28 -16.49 1.51
C ASN A 162 -11.93 -16.64 0.78
N GLU A 163 -11.38 -15.55 0.23
CA GLU A 163 -10.13 -15.51 -0.51
C GLU A 163 -8.96 -15.02 0.37
N ALA A 164 -9.25 -14.41 1.53
CA ALA A 164 -8.26 -13.81 2.41
C ALA A 164 -7.26 -14.85 2.97
N ASP A 165 -7.73 -16.08 3.27
CA ASP A 165 -6.88 -17.16 3.75
C ASP A 165 -5.89 -17.64 2.68
N ALA A 166 -6.34 -17.74 1.42
CA ALA A 166 -5.49 -18.08 0.29
C ALA A 166 -4.42 -16.99 0.07
N LEU A 167 -4.83 -15.72 0.04
CA LEU A 167 -3.92 -14.58 -0.05
C LEU A 167 -2.88 -14.59 1.09
N ARG A 168 -3.29 -14.85 2.33
CA ARG A 168 -2.37 -14.92 3.48
C ARG A 168 -1.35 -16.04 3.32
N GLN A 169 -1.75 -17.19 2.79
CA GLN A 169 -0.84 -18.31 2.51
C GLN A 169 0.14 -17.99 1.38
N GLU A 170 -0.33 -17.35 0.30
CA GLU A 170 0.53 -16.93 -0.82
C GLU A 170 1.55 -15.87 -0.40
N ILE A 171 1.16 -14.86 0.40
CA ILE A 171 2.09 -13.87 0.98
C ILE A 171 3.16 -14.57 1.82
N LYS A 172 2.74 -15.53 2.67
CA LYS A 172 3.68 -16.30 3.50
C LYS A 172 4.64 -17.13 2.64
N ALA A 173 4.14 -17.78 1.58
CA ALA A 173 4.95 -18.56 0.66
C ALA A 173 5.94 -17.67 -0.12
N PHE A 174 5.50 -16.50 -0.57
CA PHE A 174 6.37 -15.50 -1.20
C PHE A 174 7.52 -15.10 -0.29
N HIS A 175 7.25 -14.70 0.96
CA HIS A 175 8.31 -14.35 1.90
C HIS A 175 9.24 -15.53 2.25
N ALA A 176 8.70 -16.75 2.35
CA ALA A 176 9.51 -17.95 2.56
C ALA A 176 10.46 -18.20 1.37
N SER A 177 10.01 -17.96 0.13
CA SER A 177 10.83 -18.14 -1.07
C SER A 177 12.03 -17.19 -1.11
N LEU A 178 11.88 -15.95 -0.61
CA LEU A 178 12.98 -14.99 -0.46
C LEU A 178 14.02 -15.42 0.59
N SER A 179 13.66 -16.38 1.44
CA SER A 179 14.52 -17.00 2.45
C SER A 179 15.09 -18.35 1.98
N GLY A 180 14.97 -18.66 0.67
CA GLY A 180 15.43 -19.92 0.09
C GLY A 180 14.50 -21.12 0.30
N HIS A 181 13.27 -20.90 0.77
CA HIS A 181 12.28 -21.96 0.99
C HIS A 181 11.18 -21.92 -0.07
N GLY A 182 11.22 -22.84 -1.03
CA GLY A 182 10.29 -22.88 -2.16
C GLY A 182 10.84 -22.17 -3.40
N ASP A 183 10.03 -22.13 -4.47
CA ASP A 183 10.40 -21.47 -5.74
C ASP A 183 9.93 -20.01 -5.75
N ARG A 184 10.88 -19.07 -5.91
CA ARG A 184 10.59 -17.63 -5.94
C ARG A 184 9.71 -17.24 -7.13
N SER A 185 9.93 -17.84 -8.29
CA SER A 185 9.18 -17.52 -9.51
C SER A 185 7.73 -17.97 -9.35
N GLU A 186 7.52 -19.21 -8.89
CA GLU A 186 6.18 -19.77 -8.65
C GLU A 186 5.42 -18.94 -7.60
N ALA A 187 6.07 -18.62 -6.47
CA ALA A 187 5.44 -17.84 -5.42
C ALA A 187 5.11 -16.40 -5.86
N SER A 188 5.96 -15.79 -6.70
CA SER A 188 5.71 -14.45 -7.25
C SER A 188 4.55 -14.46 -8.24
N GLU A 189 4.49 -15.44 -9.14
CA GLU A 189 3.43 -15.60 -10.13
C GLU A 189 2.07 -15.85 -9.46
N ALA A 190 2.01 -16.75 -8.47
CA ALA A 190 0.80 -17.03 -7.72
C ALA A 190 0.23 -15.76 -7.07
N LEU A 191 1.07 -15.03 -6.34
CA LEU A 191 0.65 -13.82 -5.65
C LEU A 191 0.29 -12.68 -6.63
N GLN A 192 0.97 -12.59 -7.77
CA GLN A 192 0.65 -11.64 -8.84
C GLN A 192 -0.75 -11.91 -9.41
N LEU A 193 -1.07 -13.17 -9.73
CA LEU A 193 -2.38 -13.57 -10.24
C LEU A 193 -3.50 -13.27 -9.24
N THR A 194 -3.26 -13.56 -7.96
CA THR A 194 -4.19 -13.24 -6.90
C THR A 194 -4.38 -11.73 -6.73
N ALA A 195 -3.30 -10.93 -6.76
CA ALA A 195 -3.41 -9.47 -6.73
C ALA A 195 -4.26 -8.93 -7.90
N SER A 196 -4.06 -9.45 -9.12
CA SER A 196 -4.87 -9.11 -10.29
C SER A 196 -6.36 -9.46 -10.10
N ARG A 197 -6.64 -10.61 -9.49
CA ARG A 197 -8.00 -11.04 -9.12
C ARG A 197 -8.64 -10.09 -8.11
N PHE A 198 -7.90 -9.67 -7.09
CA PHE A 198 -8.38 -8.70 -6.10
C PHE A 198 -8.63 -7.31 -6.68
N ALA A 199 -7.87 -6.87 -7.70
CA ALA A 199 -8.20 -5.63 -8.41
C ALA A 199 -9.61 -5.69 -9.04
N THR A 200 -9.97 -6.87 -9.59
CA THR A 200 -11.32 -7.10 -10.14
C THR A 200 -12.40 -7.12 -9.05
N PHE A 201 -12.13 -7.79 -7.93
CA PHE A 201 -13.04 -7.79 -6.77
C PHE A 201 -13.26 -6.39 -6.21
N ALA A 202 -12.19 -5.64 -5.99
CA ALA A 202 -12.25 -4.26 -5.51
C ALA A 202 -13.05 -3.37 -6.47
N GLY A 203 -12.78 -3.46 -7.77
CA GLY A 203 -13.49 -2.67 -8.79
C GLY A 203 -15.00 -2.96 -8.90
N SER A 204 -15.48 -4.06 -8.32
CA SER A 204 -16.90 -4.43 -8.29
C SER A 204 -17.52 -4.35 -6.89
N ALA A 205 -16.71 -4.09 -5.86
CA ALA A 205 -17.16 -4.08 -4.47
C ALA A 205 -17.85 -2.76 -4.13
N ASP A 206 -18.93 -2.86 -3.35
CA ASP A 206 -19.56 -1.72 -2.69
C ASP A 206 -18.81 -1.37 -1.41
N PHE A 207 -18.19 -0.19 -1.37
CA PHE A 207 -17.53 0.37 -0.19
C PHE A 207 -18.46 1.38 0.49
N ASN A 208 -19.48 0.85 1.15
CA ASN A 208 -20.37 1.63 2.00
C ASN A 208 -19.70 2.00 3.34
N ARG A 209 -20.39 2.85 4.12
CA ARG A 209 -19.90 3.37 5.42
C ARG A 209 -19.35 2.29 6.35
N GLU A 210 -20.08 1.17 6.51
CA GLU A 210 -19.69 0.07 7.40
C GLU A 210 -18.37 -0.58 6.96
N ARG A 211 -18.25 -0.89 5.67
CA ARG A 211 -17.05 -1.51 5.08
C ARG A 211 -15.85 -0.58 5.12
N THR A 212 -16.05 0.70 4.80
CA THR A 212 -14.96 1.69 4.80
C THR A 212 -14.44 1.94 6.21
N LEU A 213 -15.32 2.08 7.21
CA LEU A 213 -14.90 2.12 8.63
C LEU A 213 -14.22 0.82 9.05
N GLY A 214 -14.73 -0.34 8.62
CA GLY A 214 -14.11 -1.63 8.88
C GLY A 214 -12.70 -1.77 8.29
N LEU A 215 -12.42 -1.19 7.13
CA LEU A 215 -11.08 -1.10 6.58
C LEU A 215 -10.16 -0.23 7.43
N ILE A 216 -10.61 0.97 7.81
CA ILE A 216 -9.81 1.89 8.63
C ILE A 216 -9.49 1.25 9.98
N GLU A 217 -10.49 0.67 10.65
CA GLU A 217 -10.32 -0.05 11.90
C GLU A 217 -9.32 -1.20 11.76
N ARG A 218 -9.36 -1.94 10.65
CA ARG A 218 -8.46 -3.06 10.38
C ARG A 218 -7.02 -2.60 10.17
N ILE A 219 -6.82 -1.55 9.39
CA ILE A 219 -5.48 -0.95 9.15
C ILE A 219 -4.89 -0.44 10.47
N ALA A 220 -5.72 0.13 11.35
CA ALA A 220 -5.32 0.64 12.66
C ALA A 220 -5.30 -0.41 13.78
N ASP A 221 -5.62 -1.69 13.50
CA ASP A 221 -5.72 -2.70 14.56
C ASP A 221 -4.34 -3.15 15.10
N ASP A 222 -4.32 -3.70 16.32
CA ASP A 222 -3.07 -4.11 16.98
C ASP A 222 -2.36 -5.25 16.21
N VAL A 223 -3.10 -6.14 15.54
CA VAL A 223 -2.56 -7.28 14.78
C VAL A 223 -1.86 -6.83 13.49
N VAL A 224 -2.41 -5.83 12.81
CA VAL A 224 -1.86 -5.26 11.58
C VAL A 224 -0.73 -4.30 11.91
N THR A 225 -0.86 -3.50 12.97
CA THR A 225 0.20 -2.58 13.41
C THR A 225 1.47 -3.31 13.87
N ASP A 226 1.35 -4.52 14.44
CA ASP A 226 2.48 -5.42 14.70
C ASP A 226 3.27 -5.80 13.43
N ARG A 227 2.68 -5.62 12.23
CA ARG A 227 3.33 -5.86 10.94
C ARG A 227 3.99 -4.64 10.33
N TYR A 228 3.73 -3.43 10.84
CA TYR A 228 4.40 -2.20 10.41
C TYR A 228 5.81 -2.09 10.99
N THR A 229 6.59 -3.16 10.90
CA THR A 229 7.98 -3.19 11.35
C THR A 229 8.91 -2.34 10.47
N ASP A 230 8.44 -1.99 9.28
CA ASP A 230 9.16 -1.29 8.23
C ASP A 230 8.41 -0.01 7.83
N TYR A 231 9.16 1.03 7.48
CA TYR A 231 8.60 2.34 7.17
C TYR A 231 7.66 2.36 5.96
N ALA A 232 7.94 1.62 4.89
CA ALA A 232 7.11 1.70 3.69
C ALA A 232 5.65 1.26 3.97
N ALA A 233 5.46 0.22 4.78
CA ALA A 233 4.14 -0.25 5.17
C ALA A 233 3.43 0.72 6.12
N ALA A 234 4.18 1.32 7.05
CA ALA A 234 3.70 2.33 7.97
C ALA A 234 3.17 3.58 7.26
N GLU A 235 3.97 4.15 6.35
CA GLU A 235 3.59 5.33 5.58
C GLU A 235 2.35 5.05 4.71
N GLN A 236 2.29 3.88 4.06
CA GLN A 236 1.11 3.46 3.30
C GLN A 236 -0.15 3.31 4.16
N ALA A 237 -0.02 2.83 5.41
CA ALA A 237 -1.14 2.73 6.33
C ALA A 237 -1.71 4.10 6.71
N VAL A 238 -0.84 5.07 7.01
CA VAL A 238 -1.27 6.44 7.38
C VAL A 238 -1.95 7.14 6.20
N MET A 239 -1.35 7.08 5.00
CA MET A 239 -1.99 7.62 3.80
C MET A 239 -3.33 6.94 3.52
N ALA A 240 -3.41 5.62 3.66
CA ALA A 240 -4.66 4.88 3.45
C ALA A 240 -5.78 5.35 4.40
N ILE A 241 -5.49 5.55 5.69
CA ILE A 241 -6.50 5.99 6.66
C ILE A 241 -7.02 7.40 6.30
N ASP A 242 -6.11 8.33 6.01
CA ASP A 242 -6.47 9.70 5.63
C ASP A 242 -7.32 9.75 4.36
N THR A 243 -6.91 9.00 3.34
CA THR A 243 -7.63 8.89 2.07
C THR A 243 -8.99 8.23 2.24
N LEU A 244 -9.09 7.16 3.03
CA LEU A 244 -10.37 6.50 3.28
C LEU A 244 -11.34 7.42 4.03
N LEU A 245 -10.89 8.15 5.06
CA LEU A 245 -11.70 9.15 5.76
C LEU A 245 -12.17 10.25 4.82
N SER A 246 -11.27 10.78 3.98
CA SER A 246 -11.59 11.78 2.97
C SER A 246 -12.60 11.26 1.94
N SER A 247 -12.46 10.00 1.50
CA SER A 247 -13.41 9.34 0.61
C SER A 247 -14.78 9.16 1.26
N MET A 248 -14.85 8.93 2.57
CA MET A 248 -16.14 8.81 3.27
C MET A 248 -16.89 10.15 3.30
N VAL A 249 -16.18 11.27 3.52
CA VAL A 249 -16.78 12.60 3.44
C VAL A 249 -17.28 12.88 2.03
N ALA A 250 -16.46 12.61 1.02
CA ALA A 250 -16.82 12.83 -0.39
C ALA A 250 -18.02 11.99 -0.85
N ALA A 251 -18.25 10.84 -0.22
CA ALA A 251 -19.37 9.94 -0.51
C ALA A 251 -20.59 10.16 0.41
N ASP A 252 -20.62 11.25 1.19
CA ASP A 252 -21.65 11.56 2.20
C ASP A 252 -21.89 10.41 3.21
N GLN A 253 -20.86 9.60 3.49
CA GLN A 253 -20.93 8.49 4.44
C GLN A 253 -20.69 8.94 5.89
N VAL A 254 -19.98 10.04 6.07
CA VAL A 254 -19.73 10.73 7.35
C VAL A 254 -19.73 12.24 7.11
N ALA A 255 -20.10 13.02 8.12
CA ALA A 255 -20.03 14.47 8.06
C ALA A 255 -18.57 14.95 8.15
N LEU A 256 -18.27 16.06 7.47
CA LEU A 256 -16.95 16.71 7.58
C LEU A 256 -16.57 17.01 9.03
N SER A 257 -17.54 17.46 9.84
CA SER A 257 -17.30 17.75 11.27
C SER A 257 -16.92 16.52 12.10
N GLU A 258 -17.36 15.33 11.70
CA GLU A 258 -16.97 14.08 12.36
C GLU A 258 -15.51 13.74 12.03
N VAL A 259 -15.08 13.94 10.79
CA VAL A 259 -13.68 13.73 10.38
C VAL A 259 -12.75 14.82 10.94
N ASP A 260 -13.21 16.07 11.02
CA ASP A 260 -12.47 17.17 11.64
C ASP A 260 -12.18 16.88 13.13
N ALA A 261 -13.12 16.23 13.83
CA ALA A 261 -12.95 15.86 15.23
C ALA A 261 -11.83 14.83 15.45
N ILE A 262 -11.59 13.94 14.48
CA ILE A 262 -10.57 12.89 14.55
C ILE A 262 -9.25 13.29 13.86
N ARG A 263 -9.20 14.47 13.21
CA ARG A 263 -8.02 14.95 12.45
C ARG A 263 -6.75 14.97 13.30
N GLY A 264 -6.86 15.28 14.59
CA GLY A 264 -5.72 15.25 15.51
C GLY A 264 -5.04 13.89 15.59
N GLY A 265 -5.80 12.79 15.56
CA GLY A 265 -5.26 11.43 15.55
C GLY A 265 -4.54 11.10 14.23
N VAL A 266 -5.08 11.59 13.10
CA VAL A 266 -4.45 11.44 11.78
C VAL A 266 -3.12 12.20 11.71
N GLU A 267 -3.06 13.42 12.23
CA GLU A 267 -1.81 14.20 12.30
C GLU A 267 -0.75 13.51 13.18
N LEU A 268 -1.14 12.96 14.33
CA LEU A 268 -0.22 12.17 15.16
C LEU A 268 0.32 10.94 14.44
N ALA A 269 -0.51 10.29 13.61
CA ALA A 269 -0.07 9.18 12.77
C ALA A 269 0.91 9.63 11.68
N TYR A 270 0.67 10.77 11.03
CA TYR A 270 1.61 11.37 10.06
C TYR A 270 2.92 11.78 10.71
N ASP A 271 2.89 12.37 11.91
CA ASP A 271 4.10 12.72 12.66
C ASP A 271 4.97 11.48 12.92
N ALA A 272 4.35 10.33 13.22
CA ALA A 272 5.05 9.06 13.46
C ALA A 272 5.76 8.50 12.20
N VAL A 273 5.36 8.93 11.01
CA VAL A 273 5.95 8.54 9.71
C VAL A 273 6.54 9.73 8.94
N SER A 274 6.76 10.87 9.60
CA SER A 274 7.26 12.08 8.95
C SER A 274 8.73 12.03 8.53
N ASP A 275 9.52 11.17 9.18
CA ASP A 275 10.94 10.97 8.89
C ASP A 275 11.27 9.47 8.88
N SER A 276 11.58 8.95 7.69
CA SER A 276 11.97 7.57 7.52
C SER A 276 13.25 7.19 8.25
N ASN A 277 14.13 8.13 8.61
CA ASN A 277 15.34 7.81 9.38
C ASN A 277 15.06 7.66 10.88
N ARG A 278 13.89 8.11 11.34
CA ARG A 278 13.51 8.14 12.76
C ARG A 278 12.26 7.33 13.07
N TYR A 279 11.83 6.51 12.10
CA TYR A 279 10.63 5.70 12.24
C TYR A 279 10.64 4.84 13.49
N SER A 280 9.51 4.80 14.20
CA SER A 280 9.28 3.95 15.35
C SER A 280 7.91 3.29 15.24
N GLN A 281 7.91 1.97 15.09
CA GLN A 281 6.67 1.19 15.08
C GLN A 281 5.86 1.40 16.37
N LEU A 282 6.51 1.53 17.52
CA LEU A 282 5.82 1.76 18.79
C LEU A 282 5.08 3.11 18.79
N ALA A 283 5.72 4.17 18.27
CA ALA A 283 5.09 5.48 18.17
C ALA A 283 3.86 5.42 17.26
N LEU A 284 4.00 4.79 16.09
CA LEU A 284 2.89 4.60 15.16
C LEU A 284 1.76 3.75 15.76
N ALA A 285 2.08 2.61 16.39
CA ALA A 285 1.08 1.73 16.99
C ALA A 285 0.26 2.44 18.08
N ASN A 286 0.88 3.35 18.84
CA ASN A 286 0.16 4.17 19.81
C ASN A 286 -0.76 5.17 19.11
N ALA A 287 -0.26 5.91 18.11
CA ALA A 287 -1.08 6.86 17.35
C ALA A 287 -2.28 6.18 16.66
N LEU A 288 -2.06 5.02 16.05
CA LEU A 288 -3.12 4.25 15.38
C LEU A 288 -4.13 3.65 16.35
N ARG A 289 -3.71 3.25 17.57
CA ARG A 289 -4.64 2.79 18.61
C ARG A 289 -5.61 3.89 19.03
N ASP A 290 -5.10 5.09 19.24
CA ASP A 290 -5.93 6.24 19.62
C ASP A 290 -6.89 6.59 18.48
N LEU A 291 -6.38 6.67 17.25
CA LEU A 291 -7.19 6.91 16.05
C LEU A 291 -8.27 5.83 15.83
N ARG A 292 -7.96 4.56 16.09
CA ARG A 292 -8.94 3.46 16.00
C ARG A 292 -10.10 3.67 16.96
N ALA A 293 -9.84 4.12 18.20
CA ALA A 293 -10.88 4.37 19.17
C ALA A 293 -11.85 5.48 18.71
N ASP A 294 -11.30 6.53 18.10
CA ASP A 294 -12.08 7.63 17.53
C ASP A 294 -12.93 7.16 16.33
N VAL A 295 -12.34 6.38 15.42
CA VAL A 295 -13.03 5.81 14.24
C VAL A 295 -14.16 4.85 14.65
N THR A 296 -13.96 4.03 15.69
CA THR A 296 -15.04 3.17 16.22
C THR A 296 -16.22 3.99 16.75
N GLY A 297 -15.96 5.22 17.24
CA GLY A 297 -17.02 6.16 17.62
C GLY A 297 -17.86 6.67 16.46
N LEU A 298 -17.40 6.53 15.21
CA LEU A 298 -18.13 6.89 14.00
C LEU A 298 -19.08 5.79 13.52
N ARG A 299 -19.10 4.60 14.10
CA ARG A 299 -20.06 3.56 13.70
C ARG A 299 -21.47 3.86 14.22
#